data_AF-A0A6S7BVN8-F1
#
_entry.id   AF-A0A6S7BVN8-F1
#
_cell.length_a   1.000
_cell.length_b   1.000
_cell.length_c   1.000
_cell.angle_alpha   90.00
_cell.angle_beta   90.00
_cell.angle_gamma   90.00
#
_symmetry.space_group_name_H-M   'P 1'
#
loop_
_entity.id
_entity.type
_entity.pdbx_description
1 polymer ?
#
loop_
_entity_poly.entity_id
_entity_poly.type
_entity_poly.pdbx_seq_one_letter_code
_entity_poly.pdbx_strand_id
1 'polypeptide(L)'
;MKKTIARACISLITLATLGTTSAWAQELTIPQKNAVRSAKQYLSFAGFSRSGLIQQLSSDAGDGYKVADATIAVDSLKVDWNQQAARSAQNYVDMMGFSCKGLMQQLSSSAGDRYTKSEAAYGAKAVGVCQ
;
A
#
# COMPACT_ATOMS: atom_id res chain seq x y z
N MET A 1 -10.42 13.72 76.05
CA MET A 1 -10.12 15.12 75.67
C MET A 1 -8.84 15.16 74.86
N LYS A 2 -8.87 15.93 73.77
CA LYS A 2 -7.74 16.46 72.98
C LYS A 2 -6.96 15.52 72.06
N LYS A 3 -7.15 15.81 70.77
CA LYS A 3 -6.42 15.38 69.57
C LYS A 3 -4.96 15.85 69.62
N THR A 4 -4.04 15.04 69.11
CA THR A 4 -2.85 15.56 68.42
C THR A 4 -2.43 14.62 67.30
N ILE A 5 -2.30 15.19 66.10
CA ILE A 5 -1.87 14.57 64.85
C ILE A 5 -0.34 14.73 64.75
N ALA A 6 0.37 13.69 64.33
CA ALA A 6 1.70 13.83 63.75
C ALA A 6 1.73 13.13 62.37
N ARG A 7 2.17 13.88 61.36
CA ARG A 7 2.26 13.52 59.94
C ARG A 7 3.69 13.13 59.57
N ALA A 8 3.79 12.42 58.43
CA ALA A 8 4.94 12.25 57.53
C ALA A 8 5.94 11.12 57.90
N CYS A 9 6.48 10.29 56.99
CA CYS A 9 6.64 10.30 55.53
C CYS A 9 6.37 8.89 54.98
N ILE A 10 5.48 8.70 53.99
CA ILE A 10 5.80 8.57 52.55
C ILE A 10 7.08 7.79 52.25
N SER A 11 6.91 6.54 51.80
CA SER A 11 7.69 5.98 50.70
C SER A 11 6.70 5.26 49.80
N LEU A 12 6.10 6.04 48.89
CA LEU A 12 5.31 5.50 47.79
C LEU A 12 6.26 4.75 46.86
N ILE A 13 6.11 3.43 46.83
CA ILE A 13 6.54 2.62 45.70
C ILE A 13 5.61 2.99 44.55
N THR A 14 6.04 3.90 43.69
CA THR A 14 5.48 4.05 42.34
C THR A 14 6.52 3.62 41.35
N LEU A 15 6.51 2.33 41.03
CA LEU A 15 7.12 1.81 39.81
C LEU A 15 6.27 2.35 38.66
N ALA A 16 6.65 3.51 38.13
CA ALA A 16 6.08 4.03 36.90
C ALA A 16 6.54 3.12 35.76
N THR A 17 5.73 2.11 35.44
CA THR A 17 5.84 1.41 34.16
C THR A 17 5.47 2.42 33.09
N LEU A 18 6.48 3.06 32.50
CA LEU A 18 6.34 3.73 31.21
C LEU A 18 5.86 2.66 30.23
N GLY A 19 4.56 2.66 29.96
CA GLY A 19 3.98 1.85 28.90
C GLY A 19 4.63 2.27 27.59
N THR A 20 5.51 1.42 27.07
CA THR A 20 5.98 1.51 25.69
C THR A 20 4.79 1.15 24.81
N THR A 21 3.95 2.14 24.49
CA THR A 21 3.03 1.96 23.38
C THR A 21 3.89 1.67 22.15
N SER A 22 3.72 0.46 21.63
CA SER A 22 4.40 0.00 20.43
C SER A 22 4.20 1.02 19.31
N ALA A 23 5.29 1.60 18.81
CA ALA A 23 5.29 2.54 17.68
C ALA A 23 4.70 1.93 16.37
N TRP A 24 4.36 0.64 16.38
CA TRP A 24 3.98 -0.16 15.22
C TRP A 24 2.47 -0.20 14.95
N ALA A 25 1.65 0.48 15.75
CA ALA A 25 0.21 0.61 15.53
C ALA A 25 -0.21 2.09 15.39
N GLN A 26 0.59 2.90 14.69
CA GLN A 26 0.10 4.21 14.28
C GLN A 26 -1.11 4.02 13.35
N GLU A 27 -2.30 4.34 13.85
CA GLU A 27 -3.47 4.41 13.00
C GLU A 27 -3.22 5.38 11.84
N LEU A 28 -3.65 4.98 10.65
CA LEU A 28 -3.61 5.84 9.47
C LEU A 28 -4.32 7.17 9.74
N THR A 29 -3.74 8.26 9.22
CA THR A 29 -4.39 9.58 9.21
C THR A 29 -5.67 9.54 8.37
N ILE A 30 -6.56 10.52 8.52
CA ILE A 30 -7.78 10.60 7.70
C ILE A 30 -7.47 10.64 6.19
N PRO A 31 -6.51 11.47 5.68
CA PRO A 31 -6.11 11.43 4.28
C PRO A 31 -5.63 10.04 3.83
N GLN A 32 -4.83 9.34 4.64
CA GLN A 32 -4.36 7.99 4.33
C GLN A 32 -5.51 6.98 4.29
N LYS A 33 -6.45 7.03 5.25
CA LYS A 33 -7.67 6.21 5.25
C LYS A 33 -8.53 6.46 4.01
N ASN A 34 -8.57 7.70 3.51
CA ASN A 34 -9.29 8.05 2.27
C ASN A 34 -8.58 7.47 1.04
N ALA A 35 -7.26 7.67 0.93
CA ALA A 35 -6.45 7.11 -0.14
C ALA A 35 -6.51 5.57 -0.17
N VAL A 36 -6.60 4.90 0.99
CA VAL A 36 -6.83 3.44 1.07
C VAL A 36 -8.16 3.04 0.41
N ARG A 37 -9.23 3.81 0.61
CA ARG A 37 -10.53 3.52 -0.01
C ARG A 37 -10.47 3.71 -1.53
N SER A 38 -9.87 4.80 -2.00
CA SER A 38 -9.61 5.01 -3.43
C SER A 38 -8.78 3.87 -4.03
N ALA A 39 -7.68 3.49 -3.37
CA ALA A 39 -6.79 2.42 -3.80
C ALA A 39 -7.55 1.10 -4.02
N LYS A 40 -8.42 0.73 -3.06
CA LYS A 40 -9.28 -0.46 -3.17
C LYS A 40 -10.28 -0.35 -4.33
N GLN A 41 -10.84 0.83 -4.58
CA GLN A 41 -11.75 1.05 -5.71
C GLN A 41 -11.02 0.85 -7.05
N TYR A 42 -9.84 1.45 -7.24
CA TYR A 42 -9.04 1.25 -8.45
C TYR A 42 -8.69 -0.23 -8.66
N LEU A 43 -8.20 -0.91 -7.63
CA LEU A 43 -7.87 -2.34 -7.68
C LEU A 43 -9.09 -3.23 -7.95
N SER A 44 -10.31 -2.78 -7.64
CA SER A 44 -11.53 -3.53 -8.00
C SER A 44 -11.82 -3.48 -9.50
N PHE A 45 -11.48 -2.38 -10.17
CA PHE A 45 -11.82 -2.15 -11.59
C PHE A 45 -10.75 -2.66 -12.56
N ALA A 46 -9.46 -2.48 -12.25
CA ALA A 46 -8.37 -2.87 -13.14
C ALA A 46 -7.15 -3.40 -12.38
N GLY A 47 -6.24 -4.05 -13.11
CA GLY A 47 -4.91 -4.41 -12.59
C GLY A 47 -4.02 -3.18 -12.50
N PHE A 48 -3.35 -3.00 -11.36
CA PHE A 48 -2.37 -1.94 -11.16
C PHE A 48 -1.07 -2.48 -10.57
N SER A 49 0.06 -1.96 -11.05
CA SER A 49 1.30 -2.07 -10.29
C SER A 49 1.24 -1.20 -9.05
N ARG A 50 2.07 -1.53 -8.04
CA ARG A 50 2.22 -0.69 -6.85
C ARG A 50 2.54 0.76 -7.24
N SER A 51 3.52 0.96 -8.12
CA SER A 51 3.96 2.28 -8.57
C SER A 51 2.90 3.01 -9.38
N GLY A 52 2.18 2.29 -10.26
CA GLY A 52 1.09 2.84 -11.05
C GLY A 52 -0.07 3.30 -10.18
N LEU A 53 -0.44 2.52 -9.16
CA LEU A 53 -1.51 2.89 -8.22
C LEU A 53 -1.13 4.12 -7.38
N ILE A 54 0.12 4.19 -6.90
CA ILE A 54 0.61 5.38 -6.18
C ILE A 54 0.53 6.61 -7.08
N GLN A 55 0.98 6.50 -8.34
CA GLN A 55 0.90 7.61 -9.30
C GLN A 55 -0.56 8.03 -9.56
N GLN A 56 -1.47 7.07 -9.78
CA GLN A 56 -2.88 7.35 -10.00
C GLN A 56 -3.48 8.15 -8.83
N LEU A 57 -3.20 7.71 -7.60
CA LEU A 57 -3.68 8.37 -6.38
C LEU A 57 -3.06 9.76 -6.18
N SER A 58 -1.78 9.94 -6.53
CA SER A 58 -1.09 11.21 -6.26
C SER A 58 -1.15 12.23 -7.39
N SER A 59 -1.51 11.82 -8.60
CA SER A 59 -1.53 12.73 -9.76
C SER A 59 -2.67 13.74 -9.68
N ASP A 60 -2.44 14.94 -10.19
CA ASP A 60 -3.45 16.00 -10.26
C ASP A 60 -4.66 15.62 -11.14
N ALA A 61 -4.44 14.75 -12.15
CA ALA A 61 -5.49 14.23 -13.01
C ALA A 61 -6.23 13.01 -12.42
N GLY A 62 -5.72 12.43 -11.33
CA GLY A 62 -6.33 11.34 -10.59
C GLY A 62 -6.99 11.86 -9.32
N ASP A 63 -6.45 11.49 -8.16
CA ASP A 63 -7.05 11.86 -6.87
C ASP A 63 -6.34 13.03 -6.16
N GLY A 64 -5.15 13.43 -6.61
CA GLY A 64 -4.41 14.58 -6.05
C GLY A 64 -3.95 14.41 -4.60
N TYR A 65 -3.82 13.19 -4.08
CA TYR A 65 -3.27 12.97 -2.75
C TYR A 65 -1.79 13.33 -2.69
N LYS A 66 -1.30 13.71 -1.50
CA LYS A 66 0.16 13.79 -1.29
C LYS A 66 0.77 12.41 -1.57
N VAL A 67 1.90 12.40 -2.27
CA VAL A 67 2.63 11.16 -2.61
C VAL A 67 2.90 10.30 -1.38
N ALA A 68 3.22 10.92 -0.23
CA ALA A 68 3.43 10.22 1.04
C ALA A 68 2.16 9.50 1.53
N ASP A 69 0.99 10.15 1.47
CA ASP A 69 -0.28 9.55 1.90
C ASP A 69 -0.72 8.44 0.95
N ALA A 70 -0.54 8.63 -0.37
CA ALA A 70 -0.79 7.59 -1.37
C ALA A 70 0.12 6.37 -1.18
N THR A 71 1.41 6.59 -0.91
CA THR A 71 2.38 5.50 -0.68
C THR A 71 2.02 4.71 0.57
N ILE A 72 1.77 5.39 1.70
CA ILE A 72 1.34 4.75 2.95
C ILE A 72 0.04 3.97 2.73
N ALA A 73 -0.92 4.54 1.99
CA ALA A 73 -2.17 3.88 1.71
C ALA A 73 -1.99 2.58 0.92
N VAL A 74 -1.24 2.61 -0.18
CA VAL A 74 -0.97 1.42 -1.00
C VAL A 74 -0.18 0.37 -0.20
N ASP A 75 0.80 0.78 0.58
CA ASP A 75 1.64 -0.12 1.39
C ASP A 75 0.89 -0.74 2.58
N SER A 76 -0.17 -0.10 3.05
CA SER A 76 -1.02 -0.66 4.10
C SER A 76 -1.90 -1.83 3.61
N LEU A 77 -2.00 -2.03 2.29
CA LEU A 77 -2.84 -3.08 1.70
C LEU A 77 -2.06 -4.37 1.52
N LYS A 78 -2.74 -5.50 1.78
CA LYS A 78 -2.26 -6.83 1.41
C LYS A 78 -2.67 -7.11 -0.03
N VAL A 79 -1.82 -6.75 -0.98
CA VAL A 79 -2.05 -6.96 -2.42
C VAL A 79 -1.04 -7.95 -2.97
N ASP A 80 -1.52 -8.91 -3.75
CA ASP A 80 -0.66 -9.75 -4.57
C ASP A 80 -0.40 -9.03 -5.90
N TRP A 81 0.77 -8.40 -6.01
CA TRP A 81 1.16 -7.63 -7.20
C TRP A 81 1.44 -8.51 -8.43
N ASN A 82 1.78 -9.78 -8.23
CA ASN A 82 1.88 -10.75 -9.33
C ASN A 82 0.50 -11.03 -9.93
N GLN A 83 -0.53 -11.17 -9.10
CA GLN A 83 -1.91 -11.29 -9.57
C GLN A 83 -2.41 -10.03 -10.28
N GLN A 84 -2.04 -8.84 -9.79
CA GLN A 84 -2.35 -7.60 -10.52
C GLN A 84 -1.68 -7.57 -11.90
N ALA A 85 -0.40 -7.97 -11.99
CA ALA A 85 0.30 -8.05 -13.26
C ALA A 85 -0.32 -9.05 -14.23
N ALA A 86 -0.77 -10.22 -13.75
CA ALA A 86 -1.50 -11.20 -14.55
C ALA A 86 -2.83 -10.63 -15.08
N ARG A 87 -3.56 -9.87 -14.26
CA ARG A 87 -4.80 -9.20 -14.68
C ARG A 87 -4.54 -8.13 -15.74
N SER A 88 -3.53 -7.28 -15.56
CA SER A 88 -3.13 -6.30 -16.59
C SER A 88 -2.69 -6.99 -17.88
N ALA A 89 -1.91 -8.07 -17.77
CA ALA A 89 -1.47 -8.88 -18.90
C ALA A 89 -2.67 -9.45 -19.67
N GLN A 90 -3.67 -9.99 -18.97
CA GLN A 90 -4.88 -10.56 -19.57
C GLN A 90 -5.64 -9.48 -20.36
N ASN A 91 -5.84 -8.31 -19.77
CA ASN A 91 -6.50 -7.19 -20.45
C ASN A 91 -5.79 -6.81 -21.75
N TYR A 92 -4.45 -6.78 -21.76
CA TYR A 92 -3.71 -6.46 -22.98
C TYR A 92 -3.90 -7.52 -24.06
N VAL A 93 -3.80 -8.81 -23.73
CA VAL A 93 -3.91 -9.89 -24.72
C VAL A 93 -5.33 -10.05 -25.25
N ASP A 94 -6.34 -9.70 -24.45
CA ASP A 94 -7.75 -9.68 -24.89
C ASP A 94 -8.02 -8.55 -25.90
N MET A 95 -7.27 -7.44 -25.81
CA MET A 95 -7.42 -6.30 -26.71
C MET A 95 -6.58 -6.43 -27.98
N MET A 96 -5.35 -6.96 -27.88
CA MET A 96 -4.45 -7.10 -29.02
C MET A 96 -3.33 -8.13 -28.79
N GLY A 97 -2.74 -8.63 -29.87
CA GLY A 97 -1.63 -9.57 -29.79
C GLY A 97 -0.33 -8.93 -29.29
N PHE A 98 0.37 -9.62 -28.39
CA PHE A 98 1.72 -9.27 -27.93
C PHE A 98 2.68 -10.46 -28.06
N SER A 99 3.96 -10.16 -28.30
CA SER A 99 5.04 -11.14 -28.05
C SER A 99 5.39 -11.18 -26.56
N CYS A 100 6.04 -12.25 -26.08
CA CYS A 100 6.53 -12.34 -24.70
C CYS A 100 7.36 -11.12 -24.28
N LYS A 101 8.37 -10.77 -25.08
CA LYS A 101 9.20 -9.58 -24.82
C LYS A 101 8.36 -8.31 -24.84
N GLY A 102 7.46 -8.16 -25.82
CA GLY A 102 6.60 -6.98 -25.95
C GLY A 102 5.70 -6.78 -24.73
N LEU A 103 5.01 -7.83 -24.28
CA LEU A 103 4.11 -7.76 -23.13
C LEU A 103 4.88 -7.44 -21.85
N MET A 104 6.02 -8.09 -21.63
CA MET A 104 6.89 -7.77 -20.49
C MET A 104 7.37 -6.32 -20.50
N GLN A 105 7.73 -5.77 -21.66
CA GLN A 105 8.10 -4.36 -21.78
C GLN A 105 6.91 -3.44 -21.52
N GLN A 106 5.73 -3.76 -22.05
CA GLN A 106 4.53 -2.96 -21.81
C GLN A 106 4.21 -2.87 -20.31
N LEU A 107 4.21 -4.01 -19.62
CA LEU A 107 3.93 -4.09 -18.19
C LEU A 107 5.00 -3.39 -17.33
N SER A 108 6.29 -3.52 -17.67
CA SER A 108 7.38 -3.01 -16.82
C SER A 108 7.87 -1.60 -17.17
N SER A 109 7.52 -1.07 -18.35
CA SER A 109 8.02 0.24 -18.77
C SER A 109 7.49 1.38 -17.90
N SER A 110 8.29 2.44 -17.79
CA SER A 110 7.91 3.68 -17.10
C SER A 110 6.81 4.46 -17.79
N ALA A 111 6.56 4.19 -19.08
CA ALA A 111 5.48 4.78 -19.87
C ALA A 111 4.22 3.91 -19.91
N GLY A 112 4.33 2.62 -19.56
CA GLY A 112 3.21 1.69 -19.40
C GLY A 112 2.86 1.52 -17.92
N ASP A 113 2.76 0.26 -17.47
CA ASP A 113 2.13 -0.06 -16.19
C ASP A 113 3.08 0.01 -14.98
N ARG A 114 4.41 0.10 -15.20
CA ARG A 114 5.42 0.24 -14.14
C ARG A 114 5.49 -0.90 -13.13
N TYR A 115 5.13 -2.12 -13.54
CA TYR A 115 5.45 -3.33 -12.78
C TYR A 115 6.95 -3.52 -12.66
N THR A 116 7.39 -4.21 -11.61
CA THR A 116 8.76 -4.74 -11.59
C THR A 116 8.96 -5.73 -12.74
N LYS A 117 10.21 -5.94 -13.16
CA LYS A 117 10.50 -6.93 -14.22
C LYS A 117 10.03 -8.34 -13.85
N SER A 118 10.10 -8.71 -12.57
CA SER A 118 9.63 -10.00 -12.06
C SER A 118 8.11 -10.13 -12.11
N GLU A 119 7.36 -9.11 -11.71
CA GLU A 119 5.89 -9.11 -11.80
C GLU A 119 5.43 -9.12 -13.27
N ALA A 120 6.08 -8.35 -14.14
CA ALA A 120 5.81 -8.35 -15.57
C ALA A 120 6.08 -9.73 -16.21
N ALA A 121 7.17 -10.39 -15.83
CA ALA A 121 7.47 -11.76 -16.27
C ALA A 121 6.42 -12.75 -15.76
N TYR A 122 6.02 -12.62 -14.49
CA TYR A 122 4.95 -13.44 -13.92
C TYR A 122 3.65 -13.26 -14.70
N GLY A 123 3.21 -12.02 -14.92
CA GLY A 123 1.97 -11.71 -15.63
C GLY A 123 1.96 -12.26 -17.06
N ALA A 124 3.04 -12.04 -17.80
CA ALA A 124 3.16 -12.55 -19.17
C ALA A 124 3.20 -14.10 -19.25
N LYS A 125 3.77 -14.77 -18.24
CA LYS A 125 3.72 -16.23 -18.11
C LYS A 125 2.33 -16.73 -17.73
N ALA A 126 1.65 -16.04 -16.81
CA ALA A 126 0.33 -16.42 -16.31
C ALA A 126 -0.74 -16.46 -17.42
N VAL A 127 -0.59 -15.61 -18.45
CA VAL A 127 -1.49 -15.57 -19.62
C VAL A 127 -0.98 -16.38 -20.82
N GLY A 128 0.07 -17.20 -20.63
CA GLY A 128 0.57 -18.13 -21.64
C GLY A 128 1.38 -17.51 -22.78
N VAL A 129 1.70 -16.20 -22.72
CA VAL A 129 2.49 -15.53 -23.76
C VAL A 129 3.99 -15.84 -23.61
N CYS A 130 4.47 -16.05 -22.39
CA CYS A 130 5.84 -16.48 -22.09
C CYS A 130 5.87 -17.92 -21.56
N GLN A 131 6.81 -18.74 -22.06
CA GLN A 131 7.03 -20.12 -21.62
C GLN A 131 8.25 -20.22 -20.70
#